data_AF-A0A7S0MDT7-F1
#
_entry.id   AF-A0A7S0MDT7-F1
#
_cell.length_a   1.000
_cell.length_b   1.000
_cell.length_c   1.000
_cell.angle_alpha   90.00
_cell.angle_beta   90.00
_cell.angle_gamma   90.00
#
_symmetry.space_group_name_H-M   'P 1'
#
loop_
_entity.id
_entity.type
_entity.pdbx_description
1 polymer ?
#
loop_
_entity_poly.entity_id
_entity_poly.type
_entity_poly.pdbx_seq_one_letter_code
_entity_poly.pdbx_strand_id
1 'polypeptide(L)'
;SSGLVGDKGQDVTVIGAHFSGSEELVCRFGLGAASESDAFYISSSMVSCAVPERGGGVVSLDVCMRDGADSSEGMVHFELLGAAYHVTARPSKGPIDGGSLVVVLGRHESGDRVVDGMMVVEGGSSKSCTGMDGGSSFACVCPRGGSVGLAHVGLLASSGGRTHALS
;
A
#
# COMPACT_ATOMS: atom_id res chain seq x y z
N SER A 1 -1.43 13.93 11.88
CA SER A 1 -0.16 13.19 11.95
C SER A 1 -0.14 12.18 10.81
N SER A 2 0.99 12.01 10.15
CA SER A 2 1.14 11.11 8.98
C SER A 2 2.19 10.03 9.28
N GLY A 3 1.93 8.80 8.84
CA GLY A 3 2.88 7.67 8.92
C GLY A 3 3.02 6.95 7.58
N LEU A 4 4.22 6.45 7.30
CA LEU A 4 4.56 5.72 6.08
C LEU A 4 4.18 4.25 6.23
N VAL A 5 3.29 3.75 5.38
CA VAL A 5 2.90 2.34 5.37
C VAL A 5 3.95 1.54 4.62
N GLY A 6 4.40 0.44 5.23
CA GLY A 6 5.22 -0.55 4.55
C GLY A 6 6.49 -0.96 5.28
N ASP A 7 6.89 -0.30 6.35
CA ASP A 7 7.95 -0.83 7.22
C ASP A 7 7.34 -1.76 8.28
N LYS A 8 7.82 -3.01 8.32
CA LYS A 8 7.62 -3.84 9.51
C LYS A 8 8.21 -3.09 10.71
N GLY A 9 7.36 -2.64 11.63
CA GLY A 9 7.78 -1.91 12.83
C GLY A 9 7.54 -0.40 12.80
N GLN A 10 6.60 0.11 12.00
CA GLN A 10 6.17 1.49 12.19
C GLN A 10 5.23 1.59 13.40
N ASP A 11 5.75 2.14 14.50
CA ASP A 11 4.98 2.43 15.70
C ASP A 11 4.46 3.87 15.67
N VAL A 12 3.18 4.06 15.97
CA VAL A 12 2.55 5.37 16.13
C VAL A 12 2.23 5.60 17.60
N THR A 13 2.72 6.72 18.13
CA THR A 13 2.38 7.15 19.48
C THR A 13 1.08 7.93 19.45
N VAL A 14 0.05 7.37 20.09
CA VAL A 14 -1.23 8.03 20.32
C VAL A 14 -1.16 8.75 21.66
N ILE A 15 -1.42 10.07 21.61
CA ILE A 15 -1.48 10.92 22.79
C ILE A 15 -2.95 11.19 23.09
N GLY A 16 -3.37 10.90 24.32
CA GLY A 16 -4.74 11.03 24.77
C GLY A 16 -4.80 11.21 26.28
N ALA A 17 -5.91 10.80 26.90
CA ALA A 17 -6.08 10.84 28.34
C ALA A 17 -6.91 9.64 28.80
N HIS A 18 -6.74 9.25 30.06
CA HIS A 18 -7.46 8.15 30.70
C HIS A 18 -7.23 6.76 30.10
N PHE A 19 -6.06 6.51 29.51
CA PHE A 19 -5.71 5.15 29.12
C PHE A 19 -5.50 4.27 30.36
N SER A 20 -6.12 3.09 30.37
CA SER A 20 -5.92 2.07 31.39
C SER A 20 -4.83 1.10 30.93
N GLY A 21 -3.89 0.75 31.80
CA GLY A 21 -2.82 -0.20 31.48
C GLY A 21 -3.27 -1.66 31.46
N SER A 22 -4.45 -1.96 30.92
CA SER A 22 -4.87 -3.35 30.70
C SER A 22 -4.16 -3.92 29.48
N GLU A 23 -3.85 -5.22 29.50
CA GLU A 23 -3.28 -5.94 28.34
C GLU A 23 -4.28 -6.10 27.18
N GLU A 24 -5.46 -5.49 27.28
CA GLU A 24 -6.55 -5.60 26.33
C GLU A 24 -6.69 -4.37 25.42
N LEU A 25 -5.76 -3.41 25.48
CA LEU A 25 -5.79 -2.26 24.57
C LEU A 25 -5.47 -2.67 23.12
N VAL A 26 -6.29 -2.19 22.20
CA VAL A 26 -6.15 -2.38 20.76
C VAL A 26 -6.30 -1.05 20.02
N CYS A 27 -5.50 -0.85 18.99
CA CYS A 27 -5.61 0.31 18.11
C CYS A 27 -6.33 -0.09 16.84
N ARG A 28 -7.39 0.65 16.52
CA ARG A 28 -8.25 0.37 15.39
C ARG A 28 -8.09 1.44 14.33
N PHE A 29 -7.58 1.03 13.18
CA PHE A 29 -7.27 1.88 12.03
C PHE A 29 -8.36 1.79 10.95
N GLY A 30 -9.55 2.31 11.21
CA GLY A 30 -10.68 2.32 10.28
C GLY A 30 -11.75 1.28 10.64
N LEU A 31 -12.48 0.79 9.63
CA LEU A 31 -13.59 -0.16 9.79
C LEU A 31 -13.18 -1.57 9.36
N GLY A 32 -13.28 -2.55 10.27
CA GLY A 32 -13.09 -3.98 10.00
C GLY A 32 -11.94 -4.61 10.80
N ALA A 33 -12.08 -5.90 11.15
CA ALA A 33 -11.18 -6.64 12.04
C ALA A 33 -9.72 -6.74 11.54
N ALA A 34 -9.48 -6.59 10.23
CA ALA A 34 -8.13 -6.55 9.66
C ALA A 34 -7.38 -5.22 9.93
N SER A 35 -8.02 -4.30 10.65
CA SER A 35 -7.50 -2.97 10.96
C SER A 35 -7.16 -2.79 12.44
N GLU A 36 -7.21 -3.87 13.22
CA GLU A 36 -6.87 -3.87 14.64
C GLU A 36 -5.41 -4.28 14.82
N SER A 37 -4.69 -3.55 15.64
CA SER A 37 -3.33 -3.86 16.07
C SER A 37 -3.26 -3.90 17.59
N ASP A 38 -2.28 -4.63 18.11
CA ASP A 38 -1.98 -4.58 19.54
C ASP A 38 -1.46 -3.18 19.91
N ALA A 39 -1.85 -2.73 21.10
CA ALA A 39 -1.46 -1.45 21.65
C ALA A 39 -0.55 -1.65 22.87
N PHE A 40 0.57 -0.95 22.91
CA PHE A 40 1.48 -0.94 24.03
C PHE A 40 1.21 0.27 24.94
N TYR A 41 0.76 0.00 26.15
CA TYR A 41 0.52 1.04 27.15
C TYR A 41 1.84 1.67 27.61
N ILE A 42 1.97 3.00 27.45
CA ILE A 42 3.12 3.75 27.96
C ILE A 42 2.73 4.49 29.24
N SER A 43 1.60 5.20 29.22
CA SER A 43 1.08 5.96 30.37
C SER A 43 -0.41 6.24 30.21
N SER A 44 -1.03 6.78 31.25
CA SER A 44 -2.45 7.18 31.22
C SER A 44 -2.78 8.24 30.17
N SER A 45 -1.77 8.84 29.52
CA SER A 45 -1.91 9.81 28.43
C SER A 45 -1.21 9.39 27.13
N MET A 46 -0.59 8.20 27.07
CA MET A 46 0.19 7.78 25.91
C MET A 46 0.14 6.28 25.68
N VAL A 47 -0.09 5.90 24.43
CA VAL A 47 -0.12 4.50 23.96
C VAL A 47 0.67 4.42 22.66
N SER A 48 1.40 3.34 22.43
CA SER A 48 2.08 3.06 21.16
C SER A 48 1.35 1.96 20.41
N CYS A 49 1.06 2.16 19.13
CA CYS A 49 0.36 1.19 18.30
C CYS A 49 1.24 0.79 17.11
N ALA A 50 1.34 -0.51 16.83
CA ALA A 50 1.95 -0.97 15.59
C ALA A 50 1.00 -0.71 14.41
N VAL A 51 1.46 -0.01 13.37
CA VAL A 51 0.62 0.26 12.20
C VAL A 51 0.51 -1.04 11.37
N PRO A 52 -0.72 -1.52 11.07
CA PRO A 52 -0.89 -2.73 10.28
C PRO A 52 -0.48 -2.52 8.81
N GLU A 53 0.09 -3.56 8.19
CA GLU A 53 0.40 -3.58 6.75
C GLU A 53 -0.91 -3.50 5.94
N ARG A 54 -1.20 -2.35 5.33
CA ARG A 54 -2.40 -2.16 4.51
C ARG A 54 -2.17 -1.19 3.35
N GLY A 55 -3.16 -1.11 2.45
CA GLY A 55 -3.17 -0.09 1.39
C GLY A 55 -3.22 1.33 1.98
N GLY A 56 -2.56 2.27 1.29
CA GLY A 56 -2.59 3.69 1.65
C GLY A 56 -3.98 4.30 1.69
N GLY A 57 -4.14 5.36 2.48
CA GLY A 57 -5.36 6.16 2.59
C GLY A 57 -5.52 6.82 3.96
N VAL A 58 -6.39 7.84 4.02
CA VAL A 58 -6.82 8.46 5.26
C VAL A 58 -7.78 7.51 5.98
N VAL A 59 -7.47 7.17 7.24
CA VAL A 59 -8.36 6.40 8.12
C VAL A 59 -8.60 7.12 9.43
N SER A 60 -9.68 6.74 10.11
CA SER A 60 -9.87 7.04 11.52
C SER A 60 -9.00 6.09 12.36
N LEU A 61 -8.15 6.65 13.20
CA LEU A 61 -7.46 5.94 14.27
C LEU A 61 -8.26 6.12 15.57
N ASP A 62 -8.53 5.00 16.22
CA ASP A 62 -9.22 4.91 17.50
C ASP A 62 -8.47 3.93 18.41
N VAL A 63 -8.48 4.17 19.71
CA VAL A 63 -7.91 3.27 20.71
C VAL A 63 -9.05 2.75 21.56
N CYS A 64 -9.20 1.43 21.59
CA CYS A 64 -10.28 0.75 22.30
C CYS A 64 -9.74 -0.38 23.16
N MET A 65 -10.54 -0.84 24.12
CA MET A 65 -10.33 -2.15 24.73
C MET A 65 -10.88 -3.26 23.83
N ARG A 66 -10.25 -4.44 23.87
CA ARG A 66 -10.59 -5.61 23.06
C ARG A 66 -11.99 -6.17 23.36
N ASP A 67 -12.53 -5.88 24.54
CA ASP A 67 -13.91 -6.17 24.93
C ASP A 67 -14.94 -5.17 24.34
N GLY A 68 -14.48 -4.10 23.69
CA GLY A 68 -15.30 -3.08 23.06
C GLY A 68 -15.99 -2.13 24.05
N ALA A 69 -15.67 -2.20 25.35
CA ALA A 69 -16.39 -1.47 26.39
C ALA A 69 -16.04 0.02 26.45
N ASP A 70 -14.80 0.38 26.11
CA ASP A 70 -14.29 1.75 26.18
C ASP A 70 -13.64 2.13 24.85
N SER A 71 -14.42 2.77 23.96
CA SER A 71 -13.88 3.46 22.79
C SER A 71 -13.49 4.89 23.17
N SER A 72 -12.29 5.32 22.80
CA SER A 72 -11.87 6.70 23.04
C SER A 72 -12.84 7.69 22.38
N GLU A 73 -13.27 8.75 23.09
CA GLU A 73 -14.21 9.74 22.54
C GLU A 73 -13.62 10.59 21.39
N GLY A 74 -12.34 10.40 21.05
CA GLY A 74 -11.62 11.18 20.05
C GLY A 74 -11.21 10.34 18.84
N MET A 75 -11.98 10.41 17.75
CA MET A 75 -11.51 9.94 16.46
C MET A 75 -10.41 10.88 15.93
N VAL A 76 -9.20 10.35 15.75
CA VAL A 76 -8.10 11.08 15.10
C VAL A 76 -8.03 10.62 13.66
N HIS A 77 -8.03 11.57 12.72
CA HIS A 77 -7.73 11.24 11.32
C HIS A 77 -6.24 10.97 11.18
N PHE A 78 -5.92 9.73 10.83
CA PHE A 78 -4.57 9.27 10.55
C PHE A 78 -4.41 9.02 9.06
N GLU A 79 -3.46 9.71 8.44
CA GLU A 79 -3.08 9.46 7.05
C GLU A 79 -1.99 8.40 7.01
N LEU A 80 -2.37 7.20 6.55
CA LEU A 80 -1.44 6.12 6.25
C LEU A 80 -1.04 6.31 4.79
N LEU A 81 0.20 6.74 4.55
CA LEU A 81 0.74 6.87 3.20
C LEU A 81 1.04 5.48 2.66
N GLY A 82 0.27 5.01 1.69
CA GLY A 82 0.46 3.68 1.10
C GLY A 82 1.88 3.52 0.61
N ALA A 83 2.41 2.30 0.73
CA ALA A 83 3.76 2.01 0.33
C ALA A 83 4.03 2.54 -1.08
N ALA A 84 5.07 3.38 -1.21
CA ALA A 84 5.34 4.10 -2.44
C ALA A 84 6.01 3.15 -3.44
N TYR A 85 5.35 2.91 -4.57
CA TYR A 85 5.91 2.15 -5.67
C TYR A 85 6.57 3.10 -6.64
N HIS A 86 7.90 2.99 -6.78
CA HIS A 86 8.61 3.69 -7.84
C HIS A 86 8.59 2.81 -9.10
N VAL A 87 7.73 3.19 -10.07
CA VAL A 87 7.62 2.54 -11.37
C VAL A 87 8.31 3.39 -12.44
N THR A 88 9.26 2.80 -13.17
CA THR A 88 9.91 3.47 -14.30
C THR A 88 9.90 2.58 -15.54
N ALA A 89 9.55 3.15 -16.69
CA ALA A 89 9.45 2.42 -17.96
C ALA A 89 10.50 2.91 -18.98
N ARG A 90 11.22 1.97 -19.60
CA ARG A 90 12.27 2.25 -20.59
C ARG A 90 12.22 1.29 -21.77
N PRO A 91 12.11 1.78 -23.02
CA PRO A 91 11.88 3.18 -23.40
C PRO A 91 10.47 3.64 -23.01
N SER A 92 10.31 4.91 -22.65
CA SER A 92 9.01 5.49 -22.25
C SER A 92 8.19 6.03 -23.44
N LYS A 93 8.64 5.76 -24.67
CA LYS A 93 8.01 6.17 -25.93
C LYS A 93 8.22 5.07 -26.96
N GLY A 94 7.23 4.87 -27.81
CA GLY A 94 7.27 3.86 -28.86
C GLY A 94 6.28 4.17 -29.99
N PRO A 95 6.31 3.39 -31.07
CA PRO A 95 5.41 3.54 -32.21
C PRO A 95 3.98 3.16 -31.84
N ILE A 96 3.01 3.82 -32.48
CA ILE A 96 1.57 3.56 -32.30
C ILE A 96 1.19 2.12 -32.67
N ASP A 97 1.89 1.50 -33.61
CA ASP A 97 1.66 0.10 -34.00
C ASP A 97 2.04 -0.91 -32.91
N GLY A 98 2.69 -0.47 -31.83
CA GLY A 98 3.11 -1.31 -30.72
C GLY A 98 4.33 -2.18 -31.07
N GLY A 99 4.53 -3.25 -30.32
CA GLY A 99 5.59 -4.25 -30.57
C GLY A 99 6.96 -3.89 -30.02
N SER A 100 7.14 -2.69 -29.47
CA SER A 100 8.39 -2.32 -28.77
C SER A 100 8.47 -2.98 -27.40
N LEU A 101 9.62 -3.54 -27.06
CA LEU A 101 9.89 -4.07 -25.73
C LEU A 101 10.14 -2.91 -24.76
N VAL A 102 9.38 -2.86 -23.68
CA VAL A 102 9.51 -1.89 -22.59
C VAL A 102 9.87 -2.63 -21.32
N VAL A 103 10.99 -2.24 -20.72
CA VAL A 103 11.40 -2.70 -19.41
C VAL A 103 10.79 -1.77 -18.37
N VAL A 104 9.95 -2.34 -17.51
CA VAL A 104 9.32 -1.68 -16.38
C VAL A 104 10.04 -2.13 -15.11
N LEU A 105 10.68 -1.18 -14.45
CA LEU A 105 11.29 -1.37 -13.15
C LEU A 105 10.29 -0.92 -12.09
N GLY A 106 9.83 -1.85 -11.27
CA GLY A 106 8.98 -1.60 -10.11
C GLY A 106 9.78 -1.89 -8.85
N ARG A 107 10.15 -0.84 -8.10
CA ARG A 107 10.81 -1.02 -6.81
C ARG A 107 9.81 -0.76 -5.70
N HIS A 108 9.70 -1.73 -4.80
CA HIS A 108 8.98 -1.58 -3.55
C HIS A 108 9.95 -1.35 -2.39
N GLU A 109 9.57 -0.49 -1.45
CA GLU A 109 10.38 -0.21 -0.27
C GLU A 109 10.30 -1.35 0.77
N SER A 110 9.18 -2.08 0.87
CA SER A 110 9.03 -3.17 1.86
C SER A 110 9.56 -4.55 1.41
N GLY A 111 10.03 -4.67 0.16
CA GLY A 111 10.46 -5.96 -0.39
C GLY A 111 9.34 -6.84 -0.98
N ASP A 112 8.11 -6.33 -1.08
CA ASP A 112 7.03 -7.03 -1.83
C ASP A 112 7.46 -7.40 -3.26
N ARG A 113 7.01 -8.59 -3.66
CA ARG A 113 7.28 -9.14 -4.98
C ARG A 113 6.15 -8.76 -5.90
N VAL A 114 6.48 -8.03 -6.96
CA VAL A 114 5.57 -7.88 -8.09
C VAL A 114 5.44 -9.25 -8.76
N VAL A 115 4.20 -9.70 -8.97
CA VAL A 115 3.89 -11.03 -9.52
C VAL A 115 3.31 -10.96 -10.92
N ASP A 116 2.70 -9.83 -11.27
CA ASP A 116 2.10 -9.62 -12.58
C ASP A 116 2.13 -8.14 -12.94
N GLY A 117 1.93 -7.84 -14.22
CA GLY A 117 1.87 -6.48 -14.73
C GLY A 117 1.11 -6.42 -16.04
N MET A 118 0.46 -5.28 -16.29
CA MET A 118 -0.30 -5.04 -17.50
C MET A 118 -0.03 -3.63 -18.02
N MET A 119 0.30 -3.56 -19.31
CA MET A 119 0.38 -2.29 -20.04
C MET A 119 -0.90 -2.12 -20.86
N VAL A 120 -1.50 -0.94 -20.74
CA VAL A 120 -2.74 -0.54 -21.41
C VAL A 120 -2.49 0.78 -22.12
N VAL A 121 -2.93 0.88 -23.38
CA VAL A 121 -2.83 2.13 -24.14
C VAL A 121 -4.24 2.65 -24.39
N GLU A 122 -4.46 3.96 -24.22
CA GLU A 122 -5.77 4.55 -24.45
C GLU A 122 -6.25 4.32 -25.89
N GLY A 123 -7.47 3.80 -26.04
CA GLY A 123 -8.05 3.44 -27.34
C GLY A 123 -7.34 2.29 -28.06
N GLY A 124 -6.45 1.55 -27.37
CA GLY A 124 -5.65 0.45 -27.92
C GLY A 124 -5.96 -0.91 -27.29
N SER A 125 -5.03 -1.84 -27.48
CA SER A 125 -5.05 -3.15 -26.80
C SER A 125 -4.31 -3.10 -25.46
N SER A 126 -4.45 -4.15 -24.65
CA SER A 126 -3.61 -4.40 -23.47
C SER A 126 -2.66 -5.58 -23.71
N LYS A 127 -1.53 -5.60 -23.00
CA LYS A 127 -0.58 -6.72 -22.97
C LYS A 127 -0.06 -6.95 -21.56
N SER A 128 0.09 -8.21 -21.19
CA SER A 128 0.71 -8.60 -19.93
C SER A 128 2.22 -8.42 -19.99
N CYS A 129 2.81 -8.18 -18.82
CA CYS A 129 4.23 -8.08 -18.60
C CYS A 129 4.74 -9.40 -18.05
N THR A 130 5.95 -9.80 -18.47
CA THR A 130 6.61 -10.99 -17.96
C THR A 130 7.68 -10.59 -16.94
N GLY A 131 7.65 -11.20 -15.75
CA GLY A 131 8.67 -10.98 -14.73
C GLY A 131 10.06 -11.42 -15.22
N MET A 132 11.06 -10.59 -14.97
CA MET A 132 12.47 -10.90 -15.21
C MET A 132 13.13 -11.35 -13.89
N ASP A 133 14.24 -12.08 -14.01
CA ASP A 133 14.97 -12.67 -12.89
C ASP A 133 15.22 -11.64 -11.76
N GLY A 134 14.74 -11.95 -10.55
CA GLY A 134 14.86 -11.08 -9.38
C GLY A 134 13.57 -10.39 -8.91
N GLY A 135 12.49 -10.38 -9.71
CA GLY A 135 11.14 -9.96 -9.28
C GLY A 135 10.90 -8.45 -9.10
N SER A 136 11.89 -7.61 -9.41
CA SER A 136 11.79 -6.13 -9.38
C SER A 136 11.81 -5.49 -10.78
N SER A 137 11.93 -6.32 -11.83
CA SER A 137 11.97 -5.88 -13.22
C SER A 137 11.04 -6.74 -14.07
N PHE A 138 10.30 -6.09 -14.98
CA PHE A 138 9.28 -6.70 -15.83
C PHE A 138 9.49 -6.25 -17.26
N ALA A 139 9.36 -7.19 -18.19
CA ALA A 139 9.36 -6.92 -19.61
C ALA A 139 7.93 -6.91 -20.13
N CYS A 140 7.47 -5.75 -20.62
CA CYS A 140 6.18 -5.58 -21.26
C CYS A 140 6.39 -5.33 -22.75
N VAL A 141 5.52 -5.85 -23.61
CA VAL A 141 5.50 -5.43 -25.02
C VAL A 141 4.46 -4.34 -25.17
N CYS A 142 4.86 -3.18 -25.70
CA CYS A 142 3.93 -2.10 -26.02
C CYS A 142 2.76 -2.63 -26.86
N PRO A 143 1.52 -2.51 -26.38
CA PRO A 143 0.36 -2.84 -27.18
C PRO A 143 0.21 -1.86 -28.36
N ARG A 144 -0.59 -2.26 -29.34
CA ARG A 144 -1.00 -1.37 -30.43
C ARG A 144 -1.98 -0.32 -29.89
N GLY A 145 -1.69 0.95 -30.10
CA GLY A 145 -2.56 2.08 -29.78
C GLY A 145 -3.52 2.39 -30.93
N GLY A 146 -4.74 2.83 -30.62
CA GLY A 146 -5.69 3.32 -31.63
C GLY A 146 -5.45 4.78 -32.03
N SER A 147 -4.79 5.56 -31.17
CA SER A 147 -4.40 6.94 -31.42
C SER A 147 -3.10 7.26 -30.66
N VAL A 148 -2.46 8.39 -31.00
CA VAL A 148 -1.32 8.88 -30.20
C VAL A 148 -1.85 9.32 -28.84
N GLY A 149 -1.35 8.71 -27.78
CA GLY A 149 -1.85 8.93 -26.42
C GLY A 149 -0.93 8.36 -25.35
N LEU A 150 -1.39 8.42 -24.10
CA LEU A 150 -0.65 7.88 -22.97
C LEU A 150 -0.83 6.36 -22.89
N ALA A 151 0.22 5.71 -22.38
CA ALA A 151 0.16 4.32 -21.96
C ALA A 151 0.20 4.26 -20.43
N HIS A 152 -0.77 3.54 -19.87
CA HIS A 152 -0.84 3.24 -18.44
C HIS A 152 -0.18 1.89 -18.19
N VAL A 153 0.67 1.81 -17.18
CA VAL A 153 1.30 0.57 -16.75
C VAL A 153 0.79 0.29 -15.34
N GLY A 154 -0.04 -0.73 -15.20
CA GLY A 154 -0.45 -1.23 -13.89
C GLY A 154 0.42 -2.43 -13.52
N LEU A 155 0.91 -2.45 -12.29
CA LEU A 155 1.61 -3.62 -11.75
C LEU A 155 0.76 -4.26 -10.67
N LEU A 156 0.91 -5.57 -10.46
CA LEU A 156 0.23 -6.32 -9.41
C LEU A 156 1.31 -6.90 -8.49
N ALA A 157 1.34 -6.43 -7.24
CA ALA A 157 2.19 -6.98 -6.20
C ALA A 157 1.47 -8.05 -5.40
N SER A 158 2.22 -9.07 -4.96
CA SER A 158 1.75 -10.05 -3.98
C SER A 158 2.51 -9.87 -2.69
N SER A 159 1.79 -9.49 -1.63
CA SER A 159 2.28 -9.38 -0.26
C SER A 159 1.62 -10.49 0.57
N GLY A 160 2.39 -11.47 1.06
CA GLY A 160 1.88 -12.53 1.94
C GLY A 160 0.72 -13.38 1.37
N GLY A 161 0.60 -13.48 0.04
CA GLY A 161 -0.46 -14.24 -0.65
C GLY A 161 -1.70 -13.43 -1.04
N ARG A 162 -1.71 -12.11 -0.79
CA ARG A 162 -2.76 -11.18 -1.26
C ARG A 162 -2.23 -10.32 -2.40
N THR A 163 -3.01 -10.20 -3.47
CA THR A 163 -2.66 -9.40 -4.65
C THR A 163 -3.21 -7.98 -4.52
N HIS A 164 -2.37 -6.99 -4.82
CA HIS A 164 -2.71 -5.56 -4.77
C HIS A 164 -2.34 -4.89 -6.09
N ALA A 165 -3.25 -4.06 -6.62
CA ALA A 165 -3.01 -3.26 -7.81
C ALA A 165 -2.19 -2.02 -7.47
N LEU A 166 -1.15 -1.78 -8.27
CA LEU A 166 -0.26 -0.64 -8.22
C LEU A 166 -0.66 0.28 -9.38
N SER A 167 -1.15 1.48 -9.07
CA SER A 167 -1.53 2.49 -10.07
C SER A 167 -0.56 3.65 -10.08
#